data_AF-A0A1H2BVU3-F1
#
_entry.id   AF-A0A1H2BVU3-F1
#
_cell.length_a   1.000
_cell.length_b   1.000
_cell.length_c   1.000
_cell.angle_alpha   90.00
_cell.angle_beta   90.00
_cell.angle_gamma   90.00
#
_symmetry.space_group_name_H-M   'P 1'
#
loop_
_entity.id
_entity.type
_entity.pdbx_description
1 polymer ?
#
loop_
_entity_poly.entity_id
_entity_poly.type
_entity_poly.pdbx_seq_one_letter_code
_entity_poly.pdbx_strand_id
1 'polypeptide(L)'
;MLQLTFTAQDLSLTRFAFSPLWEVVASVRVLREPAAHALHLPWVKATRDRLAGSGLDLRPLTSQVPAAGRTLPGYLAPTPVTPTPELSDELALLGATDPAIVDGGRAALDALVETVAAYWELALAPSWPRLRDLLEGDVLYRARRLAAGGAPELFADLDPAIAWSGDTLAVRHVYLDETRRLSGRGLVLVPSAFLWPHVASKTEQPWQPVLRYPARGVATLWERGRPAAPDTLAGVVGRSRAVLLAELDSPAATGELARRTGLTAGGVSQHLSALRAAGLVTSHRTGRVVLYARTALGDALLGG
;
A
#
# COMPACT_ATOMS: atom_id res chain seq x y z
N MET A 1 25.79 3.82 5.20
CA MET A 1 24.97 2.73 4.64
C MET A 1 24.36 1.90 5.78
N LEU A 2 23.08 1.49 5.71
CA LEU A 2 22.58 0.47 6.64
C LEU A 2 22.78 -0.92 6.05
N GLN A 3 23.42 -1.84 6.77
CA GLN A 3 23.58 -3.23 6.37
C GLN A 3 22.81 -4.13 7.32
N LEU A 4 21.89 -4.94 6.80
CA LEU A 4 21.11 -5.91 7.57
C LEU A 4 21.56 -7.31 7.22
N THR A 5 22.19 -8.01 8.17
CA THR A 5 22.62 -9.40 7.98
C THR A 5 21.52 -10.36 8.41
N PHE A 6 21.20 -11.31 7.55
CA PHE A 6 20.13 -12.30 7.72
C PHE A 6 20.71 -13.66 8.13
N THR A 7 20.02 -14.34 9.04
CA THR A 7 20.10 -15.79 9.16
C THR A 7 19.06 -16.45 8.24
N ALA A 8 19.15 -17.77 8.03
CA ALA A 8 18.10 -18.52 7.34
C ALA A 8 16.73 -18.39 8.03
N GLN A 9 16.71 -18.28 9.36
CA GLN A 9 15.50 -18.02 10.13
C GLN A 9 14.93 -16.62 9.86
N ASP A 10 15.78 -15.60 9.68
CA ASP A 10 15.31 -14.26 9.33
C ASP A 10 14.65 -14.23 7.95
N LEU A 11 15.21 -14.99 6.99
CA LEU A 11 14.62 -15.14 5.67
C LEU A 11 13.26 -15.85 5.73
N SER A 12 13.12 -16.91 6.55
CA SER A 12 11.82 -17.60 6.68
C SER A 12 10.74 -16.77 7.40
N LEU A 13 11.16 -15.80 8.22
CA LEU A 13 10.29 -14.84 8.89
C LEU A 13 10.11 -13.53 8.11
N THR A 14 10.70 -13.43 6.92
CA THR A 14 10.49 -12.27 6.04
C THR A 14 9.11 -12.33 5.41
N ARG A 15 8.33 -11.25 5.57
CA ARG A 15 6.93 -11.20 5.14
C ARG A 15 6.54 -9.83 4.62
N PHE A 16 5.48 -9.78 3.83
CA PHE A 16 4.85 -8.53 3.45
C PHE A 16 3.79 -8.11 4.45
N ALA A 17 3.62 -6.80 4.60
CA ALA A 17 2.48 -6.22 5.27
C ALA A 17 2.12 -4.87 4.65
N PHE A 18 0.90 -4.40 4.90
CA PHE A 18 0.48 -3.04 4.59
C PHE A 18 0.41 -2.22 5.88
N SER A 19 0.41 -0.89 5.75
CA SER A 19 0.33 0.01 6.91
C SER A 19 -0.46 1.27 6.54
N PRO A 20 -1.78 1.31 6.79
CA PRO A 20 -2.60 2.51 6.69
C PRO A 20 -1.98 3.75 7.38
N LEU A 21 -1.46 3.59 8.59
CA LEU A 21 -0.85 4.64 9.39
C LEU A 21 0.47 5.13 8.76
N TRP A 22 1.25 4.25 8.15
CA TRP A 22 2.40 4.69 7.35
C TRP A 22 1.97 5.54 6.15
N GLU A 23 0.91 5.16 5.43
CA GLU A 23 0.41 5.96 4.31
C GLU A 23 -0.10 7.33 4.78
N VAL A 24 -0.66 7.44 5.99
CA VAL A 24 -0.95 8.74 6.62
C VAL A 24 0.32 9.56 6.76
N VAL A 25 1.36 9.01 7.40
CA VAL A 25 2.64 9.72 7.61
C VAL A 25 3.29 10.14 6.29
N ALA A 26 3.36 9.22 5.32
CA ALA A 26 3.98 9.47 4.02
C ALA A 26 3.19 10.53 3.22
N SER A 27 1.85 10.45 3.21
CA SER A 27 1.01 11.40 2.48
C SER A 27 1.03 12.82 3.07
N VAL A 28 1.25 12.97 4.37
CA VAL A 28 1.48 14.28 5.00
C VAL A 28 2.73 14.96 4.44
N ARG A 29 3.82 14.20 4.19
CA ARG A 29 5.04 14.74 3.56
C ARG A 29 4.77 15.21 2.13
N VAL A 30 3.99 14.43 1.39
CA VAL A 30 3.54 14.79 0.03
C VAL A 30 2.72 16.08 0.03
N LEU A 31 1.83 16.29 1.01
CA LEU A 31 1.07 17.54 1.13
C LEU A 31 1.93 18.75 1.50
N ARG A 32 2.98 18.55 2.29
CA ARG A 32 3.94 19.60 2.70
C ARG A 32 4.88 20.00 1.58
N GLU A 33 5.33 19.04 0.77
CA GLU A 33 6.32 19.26 -0.30
C GLU A 33 5.83 18.75 -1.68
N PRO A 34 4.69 19.22 -2.23
CA PRO A 34 4.13 18.64 -3.46
C PRO A 34 5.04 18.72 -4.68
N ALA A 35 5.93 19.72 -4.72
CA ALA A 35 6.88 19.90 -5.81
C ALA A 35 7.87 18.73 -5.93
N ALA A 36 8.19 18.04 -4.82
CA ALA A 36 9.02 16.84 -4.81
C ALA A 36 8.24 15.57 -5.24
N HIS A 37 6.91 15.67 -5.37
CA HIS A 37 6.00 14.54 -5.52
C HIS A 37 5.01 14.78 -6.67
N ALA A 38 5.54 15.13 -7.86
CA ALA A 38 4.75 15.54 -9.02
C ALA A 38 3.65 14.53 -9.41
N LEU A 39 3.91 13.22 -9.24
CA LEU A 39 2.93 12.16 -9.51
C LEU A 39 1.65 12.32 -8.68
N HIS A 40 1.74 12.86 -7.46
CA HIS A 40 0.61 12.97 -6.54
C HIS A 40 -0.16 14.29 -6.65
N LEU A 41 0.22 15.21 -7.54
CA LEU A 41 -0.43 16.54 -7.65
C LEU A 41 -1.97 16.48 -7.81
N PRO A 42 -2.56 15.55 -8.59
CA PRO A 42 -4.01 15.42 -8.66
C PRO A 42 -4.65 15.08 -7.31
N TRP A 43 -4.04 14.16 -6.55
CA TRP A 43 -4.47 13.80 -5.20
C TRP A 43 -4.26 14.97 -4.23
N VAL A 44 -3.11 15.66 -4.28
CA VAL A 44 -2.82 16.82 -3.43
C VAL A 44 -3.89 17.90 -3.58
N LYS A 45 -4.29 18.23 -4.81
CA LYS A 45 -5.33 19.21 -5.07
C LYS A 45 -6.66 18.81 -4.42
N ALA A 46 -7.15 17.60 -4.72
CA ALA A 46 -8.42 17.10 -4.19
C ALA A 46 -8.43 16.95 -2.66
N THR A 47 -7.29 16.59 -2.07
CA THR A 47 -7.14 16.45 -0.61
C THR A 47 -7.10 17.81 0.08
N ARG A 48 -6.40 18.80 -0.48
CA ARG A 48 -6.38 20.17 0.08
C ARG A 48 -7.76 20.80 0.10
N ASP A 49 -8.55 20.64 -0.97
CA ASP A 49 -9.92 21.16 -1.03
C ASP A 49 -10.80 20.54 0.08
N ARG A 50 -10.70 19.22 0.29
CA ARG A 50 -11.43 18.51 1.36
C ARG A 50 -11.00 18.94 2.77
N LEU A 51 -9.69 19.07 3.00
CA LEU A 51 -9.14 19.49 4.29
C LEU A 51 -9.50 20.95 4.62
N ALA A 52 -9.45 21.85 3.62
CA ALA A 52 -9.85 23.24 3.81
C ALA A 52 -11.34 23.35 4.14
N GLY A 53 -12.19 22.54 3.49
CA GLY A 53 -13.63 22.51 3.73
C GLY A 53 -14.04 21.92 5.08
N SER A 54 -13.20 21.10 5.72
CA SER A 54 -13.53 20.47 7.01
C SER A 54 -13.15 21.33 8.22
N GLY A 55 -12.22 22.28 8.06
CA GLY A 55 -11.67 23.04 9.18
C GLY A 55 -10.83 22.20 10.16
N LEU A 56 -10.42 20.99 9.77
CA LEU A 56 -9.62 20.10 10.61
C LEU A 56 -8.26 20.73 10.95
N ASP A 57 -7.97 20.84 12.25
CA ASP A 57 -6.66 21.24 12.72
C ASP A 57 -5.65 20.09 12.56
N LEU A 58 -4.73 20.23 11.59
CA LEU A 58 -3.70 19.22 11.31
C LEU A 58 -2.44 19.36 12.17
N ARG A 59 -2.37 20.36 13.07
CA ARG A 59 -1.17 20.58 13.90
C ARG A 59 -0.76 19.37 14.74
N PRO A 60 -1.68 18.60 15.38
CA PRO A 60 -1.29 17.43 16.16
C PRO A 60 -0.56 16.36 15.34
N LEU A 61 -0.90 16.21 14.05
CA LEU A 61 -0.25 15.27 13.14
C LEU A 61 1.00 15.87 12.49
N THR A 62 0.90 17.08 11.94
CA THR A 62 1.98 17.69 11.14
C THR A 62 3.20 18.08 11.97
N SER A 63 3.03 18.39 13.26
CA SER A 63 4.15 18.67 14.18
C SER A 63 5.00 17.42 14.46
N GLN A 64 4.38 16.24 14.38
CA GLN A 64 5.00 14.96 14.68
C GLN A 64 5.67 14.32 13.45
N VAL A 65 5.25 14.70 12.24
CA VAL A 65 5.85 14.21 10.98
C VAL A 65 6.98 15.16 10.57
N PRO A 66 8.26 14.80 10.75
CA PRO A 66 9.35 15.67 10.36
C PRO A 66 9.52 15.66 8.82
N ALA A 67 10.23 16.67 8.32
CA ALA A 67 10.64 16.73 6.91
C ALA A 67 11.41 15.46 6.50
N ALA A 68 11.45 15.18 5.20
CA ALA A 68 12.19 14.04 4.67
C ALA A 68 13.67 14.07 5.15
N GLY A 69 14.23 12.89 5.42
CA GLY A 69 15.61 12.75 5.91
C GLY A 69 15.80 12.89 7.42
N ARG A 70 14.78 13.26 8.19
CA ARG A 70 14.81 13.25 9.67
C ARG A 70 14.14 12.00 10.25
N THR A 71 14.62 11.59 11.43
CA THR A 71 14.09 10.44 12.17
C THR A 71 12.65 10.69 12.60
N LEU A 72 11.74 9.82 12.15
CA LEU A 72 10.35 9.80 12.58
C LEU A 72 10.25 9.15 13.97
N PRO A 73 9.47 9.70 14.91
CA PRO A 73 9.16 9.01 16.16
C PRO A 73 8.63 7.58 15.91
N GLY A 74 9.23 6.59 16.58
CA GLY A 74 8.99 5.18 16.28
C GLY A 74 7.52 4.74 16.42
N TYR A 75 6.75 5.43 17.26
CA TYR A 75 5.33 5.19 17.52
C TYR A 75 4.39 5.67 16.40
N LEU A 76 4.79 6.63 15.56
CA LEU A 76 3.95 7.15 14.46
C LEU A 76 3.80 6.19 13.28
N ALA A 77 4.67 5.19 13.21
CA ALA A 77 4.65 4.19 12.16
C ALA A 77 5.13 2.87 12.76
N PRO A 78 4.32 2.24 13.64
CA PRO A 78 4.62 0.95 14.23
C PRO A 78 4.87 -0.08 13.13
N THR A 79 5.60 -1.14 13.45
CA THR A 79 5.74 -2.24 12.48
C THR A 79 4.41 -3.01 12.47
N PRO A 80 3.76 -3.22 11.31
CA PRO A 80 2.49 -3.94 11.24
C PRO A 80 2.61 -5.34 11.86
N VAL A 81 1.74 -5.64 12.83
CA VAL A 81 1.73 -6.95 13.52
C VAL A 81 1.14 -8.03 12.61
N THR A 82 0.12 -7.68 11.82
CA THR A 82 -0.52 -8.56 10.84
C THR A 82 -0.15 -8.14 9.41
N PRO A 83 -0.36 -9.00 8.39
CA PRO A 83 -0.11 -8.63 7.00
C PRO A 83 -1.05 -7.54 6.46
N THR A 84 -2.29 -7.50 6.95
CA THR A 84 -3.34 -6.61 6.44
C THR A 84 -4.07 -5.92 7.59
N PRO A 85 -3.40 -5.05 8.37
CA PRO A 85 -4.05 -4.33 9.45
C PRO A 85 -5.08 -3.34 8.89
N GLU A 86 -6.18 -3.15 9.62
CA GLU A 86 -7.05 -2.00 9.43
C GLU A 86 -6.43 -0.76 10.12
N LEU A 87 -6.88 0.44 9.74
CA LEU A 87 -6.39 1.65 10.41
C LEU A 87 -6.69 1.61 11.92
N SER A 88 -7.85 1.09 12.32
CA SER A 88 -8.23 0.95 13.73
C SER A 88 -7.22 0.14 14.54
N ASP A 89 -6.63 -0.90 13.94
CA ASP A 89 -5.62 -1.73 14.59
C ASP A 89 -4.34 -0.91 14.86
N GLU A 90 -3.90 -0.13 13.86
CA GLU A 90 -2.71 0.71 14.00
C GLU A 90 -2.95 1.94 14.89
N LEU A 91 -4.16 2.49 14.91
CA LEU A 91 -4.57 3.55 15.84
C LEU A 91 -4.62 3.04 17.28
N ALA A 92 -5.04 1.80 17.52
CA ALA A 92 -4.99 1.19 18.86
C ALA A 92 -3.54 1.05 19.35
N LEU A 93 -2.61 0.66 18.48
CA LEU A 93 -1.18 0.62 18.80
C LEU A 93 -0.62 2.02 19.07
N LEU A 94 -1.01 3.02 18.27
CA LEU A 94 -0.62 4.40 18.49
C LEU A 94 -1.15 4.91 19.83
N GLY A 95 -2.44 4.72 20.13
CA GLY A 95 -3.06 5.13 21.39
C GLY A 95 -2.54 4.39 22.64
N ALA A 96 -1.90 3.24 22.46
CA ALA A 96 -1.22 2.50 23.52
C ALA A 96 0.24 2.95 23.75
N THR A 97 0.73 3.95 23.02
CA THR A 97 2.06 4.54 23.22
C THR A 97 2.15 5.12 24.63
N ASP A 98 3.29 4.92 25.31
CA ASP A 98 3.55 5.55 26.59
C ASP A 98 3.47 7.09 26.45
N PRO A 99 2.53 7.77 27.12
CA PRO A 99 2.42 9.21 27.04
C PRO A 99 3.70 9.96 27.44
N ALA A 100 4.57 9.36 28.27
CA ALA A 100 5.83 9.98 28.70
C ALA A 100 6.83 10.19 27.56
N ILE A 101 6.71 9.47 26.44
CA ILE A 101 7.58 9.62 25.26
C ILE A 101 6.97 10.50 24.16
N VAL A 102 5.77 11.03 24.39
CA VAL A 102 5.07 11.93 23.48
C VAL A 102 5.16 13.34 24.05
N ASP A 103 5.69 14.28 23.27
CA ASP A 103 5.72 15.69 23.70
C ASP A 103 4.28 16.21 23.89
N GLY A 104 4.01 16.81 25.04
CA GLY A 104 2.65 17.17 25.48
C GLY A 104 1.84 16.05 26.15
N GLY A 105 2.41 14.85 26.32
CA GLY A 105 1.83 13.79 27.15
C GLY A 105 0.55 13.17 26.58
N ARG A 106 -0.32 12.71 27.49
CA ARG A 106 -1.54 11.97 27.13
C ARG A 106 -2.49 12.78 26.24
N ALA A 107 -2.66 14.07 26.54
CA ALA A 107 -3.53 14.95 25.77
C ALA A 107 -3.04 15.11 24.32
N ALA A 108 -1.73 15.22 24.11
CA ALA A 108 -1.15 15.29 22.76
C ALA A 108 -1.29 13.98 21.99
N LEU A 109 -1.15 12.84 22.69
CA LEU A 109 -1.38 11.52 22.09
C LEU A 109 -2.84 11.33 21.65
N ASP A 110 -3.79 11.72 22.48
CA ASP A 110 -5.22 11.66 22.14
C ASP A 110 -5.55 12.53 20.93
N ALA A 111 -5.11 13.79 20.96
CA ALA A 111 -5.29 14.71 19.84
C ALA A 111 -4.65 14.18 18.55
N LEU A 112 -3.49 13.52 18.64
CA LEU A 112 -2.82 12.90 17.51
C LEU A 112 -3.64 11.73 16.95
N VAL A 113 -4.13 10.81 17.79
CA VAL A 113 -4.98 9.68 17.37
C VAL A 113 -6.25 10.17 16.67
N GLU A 114 -6.93 11.14 17.25
CA GLU A 114 -8.13 11.76 16.68
C GLU A 114 -7.83 12.46 15.34
N THR A 115 -6.72 13.21 15.27
CA THR A 115 -6.32 13.92 14.05
C THR A 115 -5.95 12.94 12.93
N VAL A 116 -5.27 11.82 13.25
CA VAL A 116 -4.95 10.77 12.28
C VAL A 116 -6.23 10.14 11.72
N ALA A 117 -7.18 9.79 12.59
CA ALA A 117 -8.45 9.20 12.18
C ALA A 117 -9.23 10.17 11.27
N ALA A 118 -9.35 11.44 11.65
CA ALA A 118 -10.04 12.46 10.85
C ALA A 118 -9.32 12.73 9.52
N TYR A 119 -7.99 12.80 9.53
CA TYR A 119 -7.19 12.96 8.32
C TYR A 119 -7.37 11.78 7.38
N TRP A 120 -7.39 10.54 7.88
CA TRP A 120 -7.61 9.35 7.07
C TRP A 120 -8.92 9.43 6.28
N GLU A 121 -10.04 9.71 6.95
CA GLU A 121 -11.36 9.80 6.33
C GLU A 121 -11.39 10.87 5.22
N LEU A 122 -10.71 12.00 5.45
CA LEU A 122 -10.70 13.11 4.51
C LEU A 122 -9.69 12.93 3.37
N ALA A 123 -8.53 12.32 3.61
CA ALA A 123 -7.41 12.33 2.69
C ALA A 123 -7.24 11.00 1.94
N LEU A 124 -7.31 9.88 2.67
CA LEU A 124 -6.92 8.56 2.18
C LEU A 124 -8.11 7.65 1.91
N ALA A 125 -9.10 7.58 2.80
CA ALA A 125 -10.24 6.67 2.68
C ALA A 125 -10.92 6.71 1.30
N PRO A 126 -11.15 7.87 0.66
CA PRO A 126 -11.81 7.92 -0.64
C PRO A 126 -10.98 7.35 -1.80
N SER A 127 -9.65 7.32 -1.65
CA SER A 127 -8.72 6.70 -2.59
C SER A 127 -8.19 5.34 -2.12
N TRP A 128 -8.56 4.89 -0.92
CA TRP A 128 -7.95 3.73 -0.29
C TRP A 128 -8.15 2.43 -1.07
N PRO A 129 -9.33 2.12 -1.64
CA PRO A 129 -9.48 0.92 -2.47
C PRO A 129 -8.47 0.89 -3.64
N ARG A 130 -8.25 2.03 -4.29
CA ARG A 130 -7.31 2.14 -5.41
C ARG A 130 -5.85 2.05 -4.95
N LEU A 131 -5.51 2.71 -3.85
CA LEU A 131 -4.18 2.57 -3.22
C LEU A 131 -3.95 1.11 -2.84
N ARG A 132 -4.95 0.45 -2.27
CA ARG A 132 -4.88 -0.94 -1.85
C ARG A 132 -4.62 -1.88 -3.02
N ASP A 133 -5.36 -1.74 -4.11
CA ASP A 133 -5.17 -2.54 -5.33
C ASP A 133 -3.73 -2.41 -5.87
N LEU A 134 -3.18 -1.19 -5.89
CA LEU A 134 -1.80 -0.92 -6.30
C LEU A 134 -0.80 -1.65 -5.38
N LEU A 135 -0.96 -1.51 -4.06
CA LEU A 135 -0.06 -2.13 -3.09
C LEU A 135 -0.13 -3.66 -3.14
N GLU A 136 -1.32 -4.23 -3.33
CA GLU A 136 -1.51 -5.68 -3.50
C GLU A 136 -0.90 -6.19 -4.79
N GLY A 137 -1.03 -5.44 -5.89
CA GLY A 137 -0.37 -5.73 -7.16
C GLY A 137 1.15 -5.79 -7.04
N ASP A 138 1.75 -4.87 -6.28
CA ASP A 138 3.18 -4.91 -5.97
C ASP A 138 3.53 -6.18 -5.18
N VAL A 139 2.83 -6.49 -4.08
CA VAL A 139 3.09 -7.70 -3.28
C VAL A 139 2.98 -8.97 -4.12
N LEU A 140 1.97 -9.08 -4.99
CA LEU A 140 1.82 -10.23 -5.89
C LEU A 140 3.02 -10.35 -6.85
N TYR A 141 3.48 -9.24 -7.41
CA TYR A 141 4.68 -9.22 -8.23
C TYR A 141 5.90 -9.69 -7.43
N ARG A 142 6.15 -9.13 -6.23
CA ARG A 142 7.30 -9.51 -5.38
C ARG A 142 7.24 -10.96 -4.92
N ALA A 143 6.06 -11.49 -4.62
CA ALA A 143 5.87 -12.89 -4.25
C ALA A 143 6.26 -13.83 -5.40
N ARG A 144 5.93 -13.48 -6.66
CA ARG A 144 6.38 -14.25 -7.84
C ARG A 144 7.90 -14.18 -8.02
N ARG A 145 8.51 -13.02 -7.78
CA ARG A 145 9.98 -12.85 -7.83
C ARG A 145 10.68 -13.74 -6.81
N LEU A 146 10.19 -13.73 -5.57
CA LEU A 146 10.66 -14.61 -4.49
C LEU A 146 10.52 -16.09 -4.86
N ALA A 147 9.38 -16.50 -5.41
CA ALA A 147 9.16 -17.89 -5.82
C ALA A 147 10.06 -18.32 -6.99
N ALA A 148 10.37 -17.40 -7.90
CA ALA A 148 11.17 -17.69 -9.11
C ALA A 148 12.67 -17.79 -8.84
N GLY A 149 13.23 -17.00 -7.91
CA GLY A 149 14.67 -17.02 -7.65
C GLY A 149 15.10 -16.55 -6.25
N GLY A 150 14.22 -16.70 -5.27
CA GLY A 150 14.55 -16.50 -3.87
C GLY A 150 14.74 -15.04 -3.46
N ALA A 151 15.43 -14.84 -2.33
CA ALA A 151 15.68 -13.53 -1.76
C ALA A 151 16.40 -12.54 -2.71
N PRO A 152 17.43 -12.96 -3.50
CA PRO A 152 18.06 -12.04 -4.44
C PRO A 152 17.06 -11.44 -5.43
N GLU A 153 16.20 -12.25 -6.04
CA GLU A 153 15.20 -11.77 -7.01
C GLU A 153 14.11 -10.91 -6.35
N LEU A 154 13.74 -11.21 -5.11
CA LEU A 154 12.81 -10.40 -4.30
C LEU A 154 13.34 -8.97 -4.09
N PHE A 155 14.61 -8.84 -3.71
CA PHE A 155 15.21 -7.55 -3.34
C PHE A 155 15.73 -6.75 -4.54
N ALA A 156 16.01 -7.41 -5.67
CA ALA A 156 16.72 -6.83 -6.82
C ALA A 156 16.11 -5.53 -7.36
N ASP A 157 14.78 -5.40 -7.33
CA ASP A 157 14.06 -4.29 -7.95
C ASP A 157 13.12 -3.54 -6.98
N LEU A 158 13.38 -3.62 -5.66
CA LEU A 158 12.60 -2.84 -4.68
C LEU A 158 12.85 -1.34 -4.84
N ASP A 159 14.11 -0.92 -4.86
CA ASP A 159 14.54 0.47 -5.05
C ASP A 159 16.06 0.53 -5.35
N PRO A 160 16.58 1.49 -6.13
CA PRO A 160 18.02 1.66 -6.37
C PRO A 160 18.88 1.88 -5.11
N ALA A 161 18.27 2.28 -3.99
CA ALA A 161 18.94 2.38 -2.69
C ALA A 161 19.15 1.02 -2.01
N ILE A 162 18.54 -0.05 -2.52
CA ILE A 162 18.56 -1.39 -1.92
C ILE A 162 19.44 -2.31 -2.77
N ALA A 163 20.36 -3.03 -2.13
CA ALA A 163 21.18 -4.05 -2.77
C ALA A 163 21.27 -5.29 -1.89
N TRP A 164 21.14 -6.47 -2.50
CA TRP A 164 21.33 -7.75 -1.84
C TRP A 164 22.68 -8.35 -2.22
N SER A 165 23.45 -8.82 -1.23
CA SER A 165 24.72 -9.51 -1.45
C SER A 165 24.93 -10.61 -0.42
N GLY A 166 24.97 -11.87 -0.86
CA GLY A 166 25.12 -13.03 0.02
C GLY A 166 23.92 -13.17 0.96
N ASP A 167 24.11 -12.78 2.22
CA ASP A 167 23.13 -12.79 3.31
C ASP A 167 22.78 -11.38 3.82
N THR A 168 23.25 -10.35 3.14
CA THR A 168 23.21 -8.98 3.62
C THR A 168 22.41 -8.09 2.67
N LEU A 169 21.43 -7.38 3.24
CA LEU A 169 20.69 -6.32 2.58
C LEU A 169 21.30 -4.96 2.92
N ALA A 170 21.90 -4.31 1.92
CA ALA A 170 22.38 -2.94 2.03
C ALA A 170 21.28 -1.96 1.65
N VAL A 171 21.01 -0.97 2.50
CA VAL A 171 20.02 0.09 2.31
C VAL A 171 20.71 1.44 2.45
N ARG A 172 20.71 2.22 1.37
CA ARG A 172 21.38 3.52 1.32
C ARG A 172 20.55 4.56 2.08
N HIS A 173 21.03 4.92 3.26
CA HIS A 173 20.54 6.05 4.05
C HIS A 173 21.54 7.20 4.01
N VAL A 174 21.03 8.43 4.02
CA VAL A 174 21.84 9.66 3.97
C VAL A 174 22.67 9.86 5.25
N TYR A 175 22.16 9.44 6.41
CA TYR A 175 22.74 9.76 7.72
C TYR A 175 23.07 8.54 8.61
N LEU A 176 23.01 7.33 8.05
CA LEU A 176 23.19 6.10 8.83
C LEU A 176 24.26 5.24 8.19
N ASP A 177 25.31 4.91 8.95
CA ASP A 177 26.35 3.96 8.57
C ASP A 177 26.54 2.89 9.66
N GLU A 178 25.76 1.83 9.56
CA GLU A 178 25.67 0.80 10.60
C GLU A 178 25.41 -0.58 10.02
N THR A 179 25.97 -1.60 10.66
CA THR A 179 25.62 -3.01 10.43
C THR A 179 24.78 -3.53 11.57
N ARG A 180 23.64 -4.14 11.26
CA ARG A 180 22.72 -4.75 12.24
C ARG A 180 22.39 -6.18 11.85
N ARG A 181 22.40 -7.07 12.83
CA ARG A 181 21.91 -8.45 12.67
C ARG A 181 20.42 -8.47 13.00
N LEU A 182 19.62 -9.16 12.18
CA LEU A 182 18.19 -9.32 12.42
C LEU A 182 17.93 -10.27 13.60
N SER A 183 18.82 -11.25 13.80
CA SER A 183 18.88 -12.12 14.99
C SER A 183 17.60 -12.91 15.23
N GLY A 184 17.03 -13.49 14.17
CA GLY A 184 15.80 -14.29 14.22
C GLY A 184 14.51 -13.46 14.29
N ARG A 185 14.58 -12.12 14.16
CA ARG A 185 13.39 -11.25 14.13
C ARG A 185 12.73 -11.21 12.75
N GLY A 186 13.45 -11.58 11.69
CA GLY A 186 12.98 -11.42 10.31
C GLY A 186 12.85 -9.95 9.86
N LEU A 187 12.31 -9.76 8.65
CA LEU A 187 12.09 -8.44 8.04
C LEU A 187 10.64 -8.30 7.54
N VAL A 188 9.97 -7.22 7.92
CA VAL A 188 8.67 -6.85 7.34
C VAL A 188 8.90 -5.92 6.15
N LEU A 189 8.36 -6.30 4.99
CA LEU A 189 8.38 -5.52 3.76
C LEU A 189 7.05 -4.81 3.59
N VAL A 190 7.07 -3.46 3.57
CA VAL A 190 5.86 -2.64 3.45
C VAL A 190 5.94 -1.79 2.19
N PRO A 191 5.23 -2.14 1.10
CA PRO A 191 5.12 -1.25 -0.05
C PRO A 191 4.36 0.01 0.35
N SER A 192 4.69 1.13 -0.29
CA SER A 192 4.07 2.42 -0.01
C SER A 192 3.85 3.25 -1.26
N ALA A 193 2.66 3.86 -1.37
CA ALA A 193 2.30 4.67 -2.53
C ALA A 193 2.90 6.07 -2.45
N PHE A 194 3.01 6.64 -1.24
CA PHE A 194 3.46 8.03 -1.02
C PHE A 194 4.93 8.16 -0.60
N LEU A 195 5.70 7.07 -0.58
CA LEU A 195 7.09 7.09 -0.10
C LEU A 195 8.13 7.45 -1.18
N TRP A 196 7.78 7.29 -2.46
CA TRP A 196 8.70 7.57 -3.57
C TRP A 196 9.24 9.02 -3.50
N PRO A 197 10.55 9.27 -3.78
CA PRO A 197 11.57 8.37 -4.33
C PRO A 197 12.48 7.71 -3.28
N HIS A 198 12.01 7.59 -2.04
CA HIS A 198 12.86 7.14 -0.93
C HIS A 198 12.48 5.76 -0.43
N VAL A 199 13.33 5.21 0.43
CA VAL A 199 13.03 4.04 1.27
C VAL A 199 13.10 4.45 2.73
N ALA A 200 12.38 3.74 3.60
CA ALA A 200 12.42 4.00 5.03
C ALA A 200 12.56 2.69 5.79
N SER A 201 13.59 2.58 6.62
CA SER A 201 13.79 1.44 7.49
C SER A 201 13.56 1.82 8.95
N LYS A 202 13.10 0.87 9.74
CA LYS A 202 13.14 0.95 11.21
C LYS A 202 13.59 -0.40 11.72
N THR A 203 14.67 -0.43 12.51
CA THR A 203 15.28 -1.70 12.94
C THR A 203 15.62 -1.74 14.43
N GLU A 204 15.42 -0.61 15.11
CA GLU A 204 15.55 -0.46 16.57
C GLU A 204 14.48 -1.25 17.31
N GLN A 205 14.87 -1.82 18.45
CA GLN A 205 13.92 -2.38 19.41
C GLN A 205 12.99 -1.27 19.95
N PRO A 206 11.74 -1.59 20.32
CA PRO A 206 11.15 -2.94 20.45
C PRO A 206 10.53 -3.50 19.14
N TRP A 207 10.68 -2.80 18.02
CA TRP A 207 9.98 -3.16 16.80
C TRP A 207 10.63 -4.35 16.07
N GLN A 208 9.79 -5.18 15.44
CA GLN A 208 10.29 -6.05 14.37
C GLN A 208 10.88 -5.16 13.25
N PRO A 209 12.06 -5.50 12.71
CA PRO A 209 12.66 -4.76 11.60
C PRO A 209 11.68 -4.63 10.44
N VAL A 210 11.55 -3.42 9.92
CA VAL A 210 10.67 -3.10 8.78
C VAL A 210 11.43 -2.28 7.75
N LEU A 211 11.27 -2.65 6.48
CA LEU A 211 11.69 -1.88 5.33
C LEU A 211 10.47 -1.47 4.53
N ARG A 212 10.32 -0.16 4.38
CA ARG A 212 9.27 0.46 3.57
C ARG A 212 9.89 0.93 2.26
N TYR A 213 9.23 0.62 1.16
CA TYR A 213 9.74 0.86 -0.19
C TYR A 213 8.63 1.38 -1.11
N PRO A 214 8.98 2.12 -2.16
CA PRO A 214 7.98 2.65 -3.08
C PRO A 214 7.32 1.51 -3.85
N ALA A 215 5.99 1.49 -3.87
CA ALA A 215 5.24 0.52 -4.65
C ALA A 215 5.42 0.77 -6.15
N ARG A 216 5.38 -0.30 -6.95
CA ARG A 216 5.33 -0.19 -8.41
C ARG A 216 4.00 0.42 -8.87
N GLY A 217 4.02 1.03 -10.05
CA GLY A 217 2.79 1.51 -10.72
C GLY A 217 2.24 2.85 -10.21
N VAL A 218 2.94 3.56 -9.30
CA VAL A 218 2.43 4.83 -8.75
C VAL A 218 2.18 5.90 -9.83
N ALA A 219 2.89 5.83 -10.97
CA ALA A 219 2.69 6.76 -12.08
C ALA A 219 1.25 6.74 -12.63
N THR A 220 0.60 5.57 -12.66
CA THR A 220 -0.77 5.41 -13.16
C THR A 220 -1.81 5.51 -12.04
N LEU A 221 -1.41 5.75 -10.79
CA LEU A 221 -2.27 5.76 -9.60
C LEU A 221 -3.31 6.88 -9.60
N TRP A 222 -3.08 7.98 -10.33
CA TRP A 222 -4.01 9.12 -10.37
C TRP A 222 -4.54 9.41 -11.76
N GLU A 223 -4.10 8.63 -12.76
CA GLU A 223 -4.70 8.67 -14.07
C GLU A 223 -6.20 8.40 -13.92
N ARG A 224 -7.03 9.32 -14.42
CA ARG A 224 -8.47 9.12 -14.48
C ARG A 224 -8.75 8.12 -15.60
N GLY A 225 -8.43 6.87 -15.34
CA GLY A 225 -8.96 5.72 -16.03
C GLY A 225 -9.83 4.98 -15.04
N ARG A 226 -11.14 5.25 -15.00
CA ARG A 226 -12.03 4.09 -15.06
C ARG A 226 -11.51 3.35 -16.28
N PRO A 227 -11.14 2.07 -16.23
CA PRO A 227 -10.90 1.38 -17.48
C PRO A 227 -12.29 1.33 -18.12
N ALA A 228 -12.62 2.40 -18.85
CA ALA A 228 -13.73 2.47 -19.74
C ALA A 228 -13.36 1.37 -20.70
N ALA A 229 -14.06 0.25 -20.58
CA ALA A 229 -13.86 -0.84 -21.50
C ALA A 229 -13.89 -0.21 -22.90
N PRO A 230 -12.90 -0.48 -23.76
CA PRO A 230 -12.82 0.16 -25.06
C PRO A 230 -14.21 0.17 -25.69
N ASP A 231 -14.71 1.32 -26.16
CA ASP A 231 -16.10 1.42 -26.65
C ASP A 231 -16.40 0.35 -27.72
N THR A 232 -15.36 -0.08 -28.43
CA THR A 232 -15.32 -1.23 -29.33
C THR A 232 -15.66 -2.56 -28.64
N LEU A 233 -15.00 -2.89 -27.52
CA LEU A 233 -15.28 -4.09 -26.72
C LEU A 233 -16.68 -4.02 -26.11
N ALA A 234 -17.10 -2.85 -25.62
CA ALA A 234 -18.47 -2.65 -25.12
C ALA A 234 -19.53 -2.95 -26.19
N GLY A 235 -19.24 -2.66 -27.47
CA GLY A 235 -20.09 -3.04 -28.61
C GLY A 235 -20.18 -4.54 -28.86
N VAL A 236 -19.15 -5.32 -28.50
CA VAL A 236 -19.09 -6.78 -28.75
C VAL A 236 -19.60 -7.60 -27.56
N VAL A 237 -19.09 -7.35 -26.35
CA VAL A 237 -19.44 -8.13 -25.15
C VAL A 237 -20.52 -7.44 -24.30
N GLY A 238 -20.90 -6.21 -24.62
CA GLY A 238 -21.86 -5.42 -23.85
C GLY A 238 -21.20 -4.67 -22.69
N ARG A 239 -21.67 -3.44 -22.46
CA ARG A 239 -21.08 -2.47 -21.52
C ARG A 239 -20.77 -3.04 -20.14
N SER A 240 -21.72 -3.71 -19.49
CA SER A 240 -21.52 -4.23 -18.13
C SER A 240 -20.46 -5.34 -18.04
N ARG A 241 -20.40 -6.23 -19.03
CA ARG A 241 -19.37 -7.29 -19.10
C ARG A 241 -18.00 -6.72 -19.41
N ALA A 242 -17.95 -5.73 -20.28
CA ALA A 242 -16.73 -5.03 -20.65
C ALA A 242 -16.14 -4.29 -19.43
N VAL A 243 -16.98 -3.58 -18.67
CA VAL A 243 -16.59 -2.94 -17.39
C VAL A 243 -16.11 -3.98 -16.38
N LEU A 244 -16.82 -5.10 -16.20
CA LEU A 244 -16.39 -6.14 -15.25
C LEU A 244 -15.08 -6.81 -15.64
N LEU A 245 -14.80 -7.01 -16.93
CA LEU A 245 -13.49 -7.48 -17.39
C LEU A 245 -12.41 -6.45 -17.05
N ALA A 246 -12.68 -5.18 -17.32
CA ALA A 246 -11.75 -4.08 -17.09
C ALA A 246 -11.42 -3.88 -15.59
N GLU A 247 -12.37 -4.11 -14.70
CA GLU A 247 -12.19 -4.03 -13.24
C GLU A 247 -11.43 -5.25 -12.64
N LEU A 248 -11.23 -6.31 -13.43
CA LEU A 248 -10.55 -7.54 -13.01
C LEU A 248 -9.05 -7.54 -13.33
N ASP A 249 -8.41 -6.37 -13.27
CA ASP A 249 -6.94 -6.26 -13.31
C ASP A 249 -6.27 -6.94 -12.11
N SER A 250 -6.95 -6.90 -10.97
CA SER A 250 -6.65 -7.71 -9.80
C SER A 250 -7.81 -8.68 -9.52
N PRO A 251 -7.57 -9.88 -8.96
CA PRO A 251 -8.63 -10.80 -8.61
C PRO A 251 -9.62 -10.19 -7.61
N ALA A 252 -10.92 -10.25 -7.89
CA ALA A 252 -11.94 -9.60 -7.06
C ALA A 252 -13.16 -10.49 -6.82
N ALA A 253 -13.84 -10.27 -5.70
CA ALA A 253 -15.09 -10.94 -5.36
C ALA A 253 -16.30 -10.25 -5.99
N THR A 254 -17.40 -10.99 -6.19
CA THR A 254 -18.67 -10.45 -6.72
C THR A 254 -19.18 -9.22 -5.94
N GLY A 255 -19.12 -9.26 -4.60
CA GLY A 255 -19.60 -8.16 -3.76
C GLY A 255 -18.74 -6.89 -3.88
N GLU A 256 -17.45 -7.07 -4.08
CA GLU A 256 -16.52 -5.96 -4.31
C GLU A 256 -16.73 -5.31 -5.67
N LEU A 257 -16.87 -6.12 -6.71
CA LEU A 257 -17.18 -5.64 -8.07
C LEU A 257 -18.53 -4.92 -8.12
N ALA A 258 -19.54 -5.40 -7.38
CA ALA A 258 -20.83 -4.72 -7.27
C ALA A 258 -20.68 -3.30 -6.69
N ARG A 259 -19.91 -3.17 -5.59
CA ARG A 259 -19.62 -1.88 -4.96
C ARG A 259 -18.84 -0.94 -5.88
N ARG A 260 -17.83 -1.43 -6.61
CA ARG A 260 -16.98 -0.63 -7.53
C ARG A 260 -17.75 -0.16 -8.77
N THR A 261 -18.63 -1.01 -9.31
CA THR A 261 -19.32 -0.75 -10.59
C THR A 261 -20.70 -0.11 -10.43
N GLY A 262 -21.33 -0.20 -9.25
CA GLY A 262 -22.72 0.19 -9.02
C GLY A 262 -23.75 -0.83 -9.54
N LEU A 263 -23.31 -1.99 -10.02
CA LEU A 263 -24.18 -3.10 -10.42
C LEU A 263 -24.68 -3.88 -9.19
N THR A 264 -25.83 -4.53 -9.31
CA THR A 264 -26.31 -5.43 -8.26
C THR A 264 -25.43 -6.68 -8.16
N ALA A 265 -25.27 -7.25 -6.97
CA ALA A 265 -24.48 -8.48 -6.78
C ALA A 265 -24.98 -9.64 -7.66
N GLY A 266 -26.30 -9.75 -7.84
CA GLY A 266 -26.91 -10.72 -8.77
C GLY A 266 -26.52 -10.46 -10.23
N GLY A 267 -26.58 -9.21 -10.68
CA GLY A 267 -26.16 -8.81 -12.03
C GLY A 267 -24.67 -9.05 -12.29
N VAL A 268 -23.82 -8.73 -11.32
CA VAL A 268 -22.38 -9.04 -11.39
C VAL A 268 -22.14 -10.54 -11.49
N SER A 269 -22.80 -11.35 -10.64
CA SER A 269 -22.65 -12.80 -10.67
C SER A 269 -23.06 -13.41 -12.02
N GLN A 270 -24.16 -12.91 -12.60
CA GLN A 270 -24.64 -13.33 -13.92
C GLN A 270 -23.62 -12.99 -15.02
N HIS A 271 -23.09 -11.77 -15.02
CA HIS A 271 -22.08 -11.35 -15.99
C HIS A 271 -20.77 -12.13 -15.85
N LEU A 272 -20.29 -12.36 -14.63
CA LEU A 272 -19.08 -13.14 -14.37
C LEU A 272 -19.24 -14.61 -14.80
N SER A 273 -20.43 -15.19 -14.62
CA SER A 273 -20.74 -16.53 -15.10
C SER A 273 -20.66 -16.61 -16.63
N ALA A 274 -21.20 -15.61 -17.33
CA ALA A 274 -21.11 -15.52 -18.79
C ALA A 274 -19.66 -15.32 -19.28
N LEU A 275 -18.90 -14.44 -18.63
CA LEU A 275 -17.48 -14.22 -18.94
C LEU A 275 -16.63 -15.46 -18.69
N ARG A 276 -16.93 -16.22 -17.63
CA ARG A 276 -16.27 -17.50 -17.33
C ARG A 276 -16.58 -18.54 -18.38
N ALA A 277 -17.85 -18.66 -18.80
CA ALA A 277 -18.26 -19.57 -19.86
C ALA A 277 -17.55 -19.25 -21.19
N ALA A 278 -17.27 -17.97 -21.45
CA ALA A 278 -16.49 -17.51 -22.59
C ALA A 278 -14.96 -17.63 -22.40
N GLY A 279 -14.47 -18.17 -21.28
CA GLY A 279 -13.04 -18.34 -21.00
C GLY A 279 -12.28 -17.05 -20.72
N LEU A 280 -12.97 -15.93 -20.51
CA LEU A 280 -12.34 -14.60 -20.32
C LEU A 280 -11.95 -14.33 -18.86
N VAL A 281 -12.58 -15.05 -17.94
CA VAL A 281 -12.24 -15.02 -16.52
C VAL A 281 -12.18 -16.43 -15.97
N THR A 282 -11.30 -16.63 -14.98
CA THR A 282 -11.30 -17.80 -14.10
C THR A 282 -11.95 -17.43 -12.77
N SER A 283 -12.32 -18.44 -11.99
CA SER A 283 -12.66 -18.20 -10.59
C SER A 283 -11.98 -19.23 -9.70
N HIS A 284 -11.62 -18.78 -8.51
CA HIS A 284 -10.99 -19.57 -7.47
C HIS A 284 -11.72 -19.34 -6.15
N ARG A 285 -11.97 -20.41 -5.40
CA ARG A 285 -12.63 -20.30 -4.09
C ARG A 285 -11.57 -20.14 -3.01
N THR A 286 -11.65 -19.04 -2.28
CA THR A 286 -10.80 -18.74 -1.14
C THR A 286 -11.68 -18.66 0.10
N GLY A 287 -11.73 -19.75 0.86
CA GLY A 287 -12.63 -19.89 2.01
C GLY A 287 -14.11 -19.77 1.61
N ARG A 288 -14.81 -18.79 2.19
CA ARG A 288 -16.25 -18.53 1.91
C ARG A 288 -16.49 -17.66 0.68
N VAL A 289 -15.43 -17.11 0.07
CA VAL A 289 -15.53 -16.15 -1.03
C VAL A 289 -15.05 -16.79 -2.33
N VAL A 290 -15.65 -16.41 -3.46
CA VAL A 290 -15.16 -16.75 -4.80
C VAL A 290 -14.54 -15.51 -5.41
N LEU A 291 -13.25 -15.60 -5.73
CA LEU A 291 -12.52 -14.57 -6.46
C LEU A 291 -12.55 -14.88 -7.94
N TYR A 292 -12.73 -13.86 -8.76
CA TYR A 292 -12.63 -13.94 -10.22
C TYR A 292 -11.37 -13.23 -10.65
N ALA A 293 -10.70 -13.74 -11.69
CA ALA A 293 -9.49 -13.13 -12.26
C ALA A 293 -9.56 -13.22 -13.78
N ARG A 294 -9.03 -12.22 -14.49
CA ARG A 294 -8.89 -12.28 -15.95
C ARG A 294 -7.99 -13.46 -16.37
N THR A 295 -8.32 -14.04 -17.52
CA THR A 295 -7.41 -14.96 -18.22
C THR A 295 -6.54 -14.16 -19.19
N ALA A 296 -5.50 -14.80 -19.74
CA ALA A 296 -4.71 -14.22 -20.82
C ALA A 296 -5.57 -13.80 -22.03
N LEU A 297 -6.67 -14.53 -22.32
CA LEU A 297 -7.63 -14.15 -23.36
C LEU A 297 -8.43 -12.90 -22.98
N GLY A 298 -8.83 -12.78 -21.71
CA GLY A 298 -9.47 -11.57 -21.18
C GLY A 298 -8.54 -10.34 -21.23
N ASP A 299 -7.24 -10.54 -20.99
CA ASP A 299 -6.23 -9.48 -21.11
C ASP A 299 -6.02 -9.06 -22.57
N ALA A 300 -5.87 -10.01 -23.49
CA ALA A 300 -5.72 -9.74 -24.91
C ALA A 300 -6.90 -8.94 -25.49
N LEU A 301 -8.13 -9.26 -25.10
CA LEU A 301 -9.32 -8.53 -25.53
C LEU A 301 -9.38 -7.08 -25.06
N LEU A 302 -8.71 -6.74 -23.95
CA LEU A 302 -8.62 -5.37 -23.44
C LEU A 302 -7.42 -4.61 -24.03
N GLY A 303 -6.39 -5.32 -24.46
CA GLY A 303 -5.18 -4.75 -25.09
C GLY A 303 -5.33 -4.39 -26.56
N GLY A 304 -6.27 -5.01 -27.28
CA GLY A 304 -6.46 -4.86 -28.73
C GLY A 304 -5.66 -5.86 -29.54
#